data_AF-A0A7X5V3J8-F1
#
_entry.id   AF-A0A7X5V3J8-F1
#
_cell.length_a   1.000
_cell.length_b   1.000
_cell.length_c   1.000
_cell.angle_alpha   90.00
_cell.angle_beta   90.00
_cell.angle_gamma   90.00
#
_symmetry.space_group_name_H-M   'P 1'
#
loop_
_entity.id
_entity.type
_entity.pdbx_description
1 polymer ?
#
loop_
_entity_poly.entity_id
_entity_poly.type
_entity_poly.pdbx_seq_one_letter_code
_entity_poly.pdbx_strand_id
1 'polypeptide(L)' 'MSLPASIRKRLGLVGGGAVLLEETEDGVVLRTVHQAVARAQAIAKKYAGHPDASVDAFLAGRRTDSGE' A
#
# COMPACT_ATOMS: atom_id res chain seq x y z
N MET A 1 -11.39 2.85 25.62
CA MET A 1 -10.37 3.90 25.38
C MET A 1 -10.81 4.77 24.20
N SER A 2 -10.52 6.07 24.21
CA SER A 2 -10.88 7.00 23.12
C SER A 2 -9.61 7.64 22.55
N LEU A 3 -9.43 7.62 21.23
CA LEU A 3 -8.39 8.37 20.54
C LEU A 3 -8.47 9.87 20.90
N PRO A 4 -7.37 10.54 21.28
CA PRO A 4 -7.38 11.97 21.58
C PRO A 4 -7.99 12.82 20.46
N ALA A 5 -8.72 13.88 20.82
CA ALA A 5 -9.46 14.69 19.85
C ALA A 5 -8.56 15.31 18.77
N SER A 6 -7.33 15.71 19.13
CA SER A 6 -6.32 16.22 18.20
C SER A 6 -5.92 15.19 17.14
N ILE A 7 -5.81 13.92 17.53
CA ILE A 7 -5.49 12.82 16.61
C ILE A 7 -6.67 12.56 15.68
N ARG A 8 -7.90 12.51 16.21
CA ARG A 8 -9.10 12.34 15.37
C ARG A 8 -9.22 13.43 14.32
N LYS A 9 -8.97 14.70 14.67
CA LYS A 9 -8.99 15.83 13.72
C LYS A 9 -7.94 15.65 12.62
N ARG A 10 -6.71 15.30 12.98
CA ARG A 10 -5.60 15.12 12.02
C ARG A 10 -5.82 13.94 11.06
N LEU A 11 -6.48 12.89 11.54
CA LEU A 11 -6.78 11.69 10.76
C LEU A 11 -8.14 11.74 10.04
N GLY A 12 -8.87 12.85 10.12
CA GLY A 12 -10.20 12.98 9.48
C GLY A 12 -11.28 12.08 10.10
N LEU A 13 -11.11 11.69 11.36
CA LEU A 13 -12.02 10.79 12.09
C LEU A 13 -13.08 11.55 12.91
N VAL A 14 -13.17 12.87 12.76
CA VAL A 14 -14.18 13.69 13.42
C VAL A 14 -15.55 13.36 12.83
N GLY A 15 -16.53 13.03 13.69
CA GLY A 15 -17.89 12.72 13.25
C GLY A 15 -18.11 11.29 12.74
N GLY A 16 -17.19 10.35 13.03
CA GLY A 16 -17.39 8.92 12.69
C GLY A 16 -16.73 8.48 11.39
N GLY A 17 -15.61 9.10 11.00
CA GLY A 17 -14.82 8.68 9.84
C GLY A 17 -14.37 7.20 9.94
N ALA A 18 -14.26 6.54 8.78
CA ALA A 18 -13.94 5.13 8.70
C ALA A 18 -12.44 4.85 8.90
N VAL A 19 -12.14 3.72 9.53
CA VAL A 19 -10.79 3.19 9.72
C VAL A 19 -10.73 1.74 9.27
N LEU A 20 -9.58 1.34 8.76
CA LEU A 20 -9.21 -0.04 8.50
C LEU A 20 -8.55 -0.60 9.74
N LEU A 21 -9.02 -1.77 10.18
CA LEU A 21 -8.41 -2.56 11.24
C LEU A 21 -7.67 -3.73 10.60
N GLU A 22 -6.36 -3.83 10.83
CA GLU A 22 -5.57 -4.98 10.43
C GLU A 22 -5.04 -5.70 11.66
N GLU A 23 -5.25 -7.01 11.70
CA GLU A 23 -4.55 -7.89 12.63
C GLU A 23 -3.19 -8.28 12.03
N THR A 24 -2.16 -8.18 12.85
CA THR A 24 -0.77 -8.50 12.52
C THR A 24 -0.20 -9.39 13.62
N GLU A 25 0.95 -10.01 13.36
CA GLU A 25 1.63 -10.86 14.35
C GLU A 25 1.96 -10.11 15.66
N ASP A 26 2.26 -8.81 15.57
CA ASP A 26 2.59 -7.94 16.71
C ASP A 26 1.37 -7.29 17.37
N GLY A 27 0.16 -7.56 16.87
CA GLY A 27 -1.10 -7.01 17.38
C GLY A 27 -1.90 -6.27 16.32
N VAL A 28 -2.69 -5.28 16.75
CA VAL A 28 -3.70 -4.64 15.89
C VAL A 28 -3.27 -3.25 15.45
N VAL A 29 -3.36 -3.00 14.14
CA VAL A 29 -3.05 -1.70 13.54
C VAL A 29 -4.31 -1.05 12.97
N LEU A 30 -4.56 0.18 13.38
CA LEU A 30 -5.60 1.05 12.83
C LEU A 30 -5.00 2.00 11.79
N ARG A 31 -5.61 2.07 10.60
CA ARG A 31 -5.21 3.01 9.54
C ARG A 31 -6.40 3.70 8.90
N THR A 32 -6.16 4.88 8.35
CA THR A 32 -7.09 5.47 7.38
C THR A 32 -6.90 4.81 6.01
N VAL A 33 -7.91 4.90 5.15
CA VAL A 33 -7.82 4.43 3.76
C VAL A 33 -6.64 5.09 3.03
N HIS A 34 -6.44 6.39 3.25
CA HIS A 34 -5.32 7.13 2.66
C HIS A 34 -3.96 6.56 3.08
N GLN A 35 -3.79 6.23 4.36
CA GLN A 35 -2.57 5.60 4.86
C GLN A 35 -2.35 4.21 4.26
N ALA A 36 -3.41 3.42 4.09
CA ALA A 36 -3.33 2.10 3.46
C ALA A 36 -2.88 2.20 1.98
N VAL A 37 -3.47 3.13 1.23
CA VAL A 37 -3.07 3.38 -0.17
C VAL A 37 -1.61 3.85 -0.25
N ALA A 38 -1.21 4.81 0.58
CA ALA A 38 0.16 5.30 0.60
C ALA A 38 1.17 4.18 0.91
N ARG A 39 0.83 3.27 1.84
CA ARG A 39 1.65 2.09 2.15
C ARG A 39 1.76 1.15 0.95
N ALA A 40 0.64 0.81 0.31
CA ALA A 40 0.63 -0.07 -0.86
C ALA A 40 1.50 0.51 -2.00
N GLN A 41 1.37 1.81 -2.26
CA GLN A 41 2.21 2.50 -3.25
C GLN A 41 3.69 2.50 -2.87
N ALA A 42 4.03 2.69 -1.59
CA ALA A 42 5.41 2.62 -1.13
C ALA A 42 6.02 1.22 -1.29
N ILE A 43 5.23 0.16 -1.10
CA ILE A 43 5.66 -1.22 -1.37
C ILE A 43 5.89 -1.40 -2.87
N ALA A 44 4.92 -1.02 -3.71
CA ALA A 44 5.03 -1.15 -5.17
C ALA A 44 6.25 -0.42 -5.74
N LYS A 45 6.54 0.80 -5.24
CA LYS A 45 7.71 1.58 -5.67
C LYS A 45 9.05 0.86 -5.46
N LYS A 46 9.16 -0.05 -4.48
CA LYS A 46 10.39 -0.83 -4.28
C LYS A 46 10.71 -1.74 -5.46
N TYR A 47 9.68 -2.19 -6.17
CA TYR A 47 9.80 -3.13 -7.28
C TYR A 47 9.77 -2.43 -8.64
N ALA A 48 9.38 -1.15 -8.69
CA ALA A 48 9.28 -0.38 -9.92
C ALA A 48 10.63 -0.11 -10.62
N GLY A 49 11.75 -0.24 -9.91
CA GLY A 49 13.09 -0.06 -10.47
C GLY A 49 13.74 -1.33 -11.01
N HIS A 50 13.04 -2.48 -11.01
CA HIS A 50 13.59 -3.71 -11.56
C HIS A 50 13.76 -3.60 -13.08
N PRO A 51 14.86 -4.08 -13.69
CA PRO A 51 15.05 -4.05 -15.14
C PRO A 51 13.86 -4.66 -15.90
N ASP A 52 13.27 -5.70 -15.31
CA ASP A 52 12.10 -6.42 -15.86
C ASP A 52 10.74 -5.91 -15.34
N ALA A 53 10.70 -4.76 -14.65
CA ALA A 53 9.44 -4.21 -14.12
C ALA A 53 8.54 -3.61 -15.20
N SER A 54 9.06 -3.39 -16.42
CA SER A 54 8.29 -2.83 -17.53
C SER A 54 7.58 -3.92 -18.33
N VAL A 55 6.44 -3.54 -18.93
CA VAL A 55 5.72 -4.41 -19.88
C VAL A 55 6.63 -4.76 -21.06
N ASP A 56 7.44 -3.82 -21.53
CA ASP A 56 8.38 -4.06 -22.63
C ASP A 56 9.43 -5.12 -22.28
N ALA A 57 9.98 -5.08 -21.08
CA ALA A 57 10.94 -6.08 -20.61
C ALA A 57 10.29 -7.47 -20.46
N PHE A 58 9.05 -7.52 -19.96
CA PHE A 58 8.26 -8.76 -19.93
C PHE A 58 8.04 -9.34 -21.34
N LEU A 59 7.64 -8.50 -22.31
CA LEU A 59 7.43 -8.93 -23.68
C LEU A 59 8.73 -9.36 -24.37
N ALA A 60 9.85 -8.69 -24.09
CA ALA A 60 11.17 -9.05 -24.59
C ALA A 60 11.59 -10.44 -24.05
N GLY A 61 11.47 -10.68 -22.75
CA GLY A 61 11.75 -11.99 -22.15
C GLY A 61 10.92 -13.11 -22.78
N ARG A 62 9.64 -12.87 -23.03
CA ARG A 62 8.74 -13.87 -23.64
C ARG A 62 9.12 -14.25 -25.07
N ARG A 63 9.70 -13.34 -25.85
CA ARG A 63 10.21 -13.65 -27.21
C ARG A 63 11.42 -14.57 -27.12
N THR A 64 12.36 -14.25 -26.24
CA THR A 64 13.55 -15.07 -25.98
C THR A 64 13.19 -16.49 -25.51
N ASP A 65 12.21 -16.62 -24.60
CA ASP A 65 11.71 -17.91 -24.11
C ASP A 65 10.97 -18.73 -25.18
N SER A 66 10.38 -18.06 -26.18
CA SER A 66 9.65 -18.71 -27.28
C SER A 66 10.57 -19.15 -28.42
N GLY A 67 11.87 -18.79 -28.39
CA GLY A 67 12.86 -19.22 -29.37
C GLY A 67 12.79 -18.50 -30.73
N GLU A 68 12.19 -17.31 -30.79
CA GLU A 68 12.26 -16.39 -31.96
C GLU A 68 13.45 -15.42 -31.84
#